data_AF-B1XSM9-F1
#
_entry.id   AF-B1XSM9-F1
#
_cell.length_a   1.000
_cell.length_b   1.000
_cell.length_c   1.000
_cell.angle_alpha   90.00
_cell.angle_beta   90.00
_cell.angle_gamma   90.00
#
_symmetry.space_group_name_H-M   'P 1'
#
loop_
_entity.id
_entity.type
_entity.pdbx_description
1 polymer ?
#
loop_
_entity_poly.entity_id
_entity_poly.type
_entity_poly.pdbx_seq_one_letter_code
_entity_poly.pdbx_strand_id
1 'polypeptide(L)'
;MTDQKTLRSLPLSEAITIAAQAISEVMDGRSLTEVLDQLDAHERPIVQSLSFDALRKWVRSHELIKQFAPKTPPREVDHLLSVGIALFLQNEAGGKSYPAYTIVDQAVKACGEYDKTMYAKGLVNAVLRKVSLMVQPPEGEKRYTPDPIPMYGPAWWRANIKRNYSKQWQSILFQQAKRAPLILRVYQKQYAREQYQALLAEAGISSKPIAEVAGVRRSFALLLPEAVPVSDPPGFYSSAVSVQDAGAQLAAVLLNPQDGELVLDACAAPGGKTAHLLKLADCSMRALELDGERIGKIGGNLDRLRLHSDKVRVLRGDASKAAWWDGTPFDKILLDAPCSVSGIVARHPDIPFLRREADVRALQERQRAILNQAWKMLKSGGALLYVTCSIFVEEGEDKANWFTEQHPNAVRLDAPG
;
A
#
# COMPACT_ATOMS: atom_id res chain seq x y z
N MET A 1 4.57 -41.82 -1.98
CA MET A 1 5.35 -41.21 -0.88
C MET A 1 5.81 -39.85 -1.36
N THR A 2 4.93 -38.86 -1.28
CA THR A 2 5.24 -37.46 -1.56
C THR A 2 5.61 -36.81 -0.24
N ASP A 3 6.88 -36.44 -0.11
CA ASP A 3 7.41 -35.61 0.97
C ASP A 3 6.53 -34.36 1.12
N GLN A 4 5.67 -34.35 2.13
CA GLN A 4 5.12 -33.12 2.68
C GLN A 4 6.32 -32.37 3.28
N LYS A 5 6.95 -31.49 2.49
CA LYS A 5 7.85 -30.47 3.01
C LYS A 5 7.08 -29.71 4.09
N THR A 6 7.34 -30.04 5.35
CA THR A 6 6.98 -29.18 6.49
C THR A 6 7.57 -27.81 6.19
N LEU A 7 6.70 -26.85 5.88
CA LEU A 7 7.06 -25.44 5.79
C LEU A 7 7.77 -25.08 7.09
N ARG A 8 9.10 -24.92 7.05
CA ARG A 8 9.87 -24.45 8.20
C ARG A 8 9.30 -23.09 8.60
N SER A 9 8.66 -23.02 9.75
CA SER A 9 8.28 -21.73 10.33
C SER A 9 9.52 -21.08 10.92
N LEU A 10 9.87 -19.89 10.45
CA LEU A 10 10.99 -19.11 10.98
C LEU A 10 10.79 -18.88 12.50
N PRO A 11 11.78 -19.21 13.35
CA PRO A 11 11.70 -18.94 14.78
C PRO A 11 11.43 -17.47 15.07
N LEU A 12 10.68 -17.17 16.14
CA LEU A 12 10.28 -15.80 16.46
C LEU A 12 11.51 -14.91 16.73
N SER A 13 12.55 -15.42 17.38
CA SER A 13 13.80 -14.67 17.59
C SER A 13 14.47 -14.25 16.28
N GLU A 14 14.59 -15.18 15.32
CA GLU A 14 15.13 -14.90 13.99
C GLU A 14 14.27 -13.89 13.22
N ALA A 15 12.94 -14.07 13.26
CA ALA A 15 12.00 -13.14 12.64
C ALA A 15 12.08 -11.73 13.24
N ILE A 16 12.28 -11.58 14.56
CA ILE A 16 12.50 -10.30 15.23
C ILE A 16 13.79 -9.64 14.73
N THR A 17 14.89 -10.41 14.64
CA THR A 17 16.18 -9.92 14.13
C THR A 17 16.04 -9.40 12.71
N ILE A 18 15.48 -10.20 11.80
CA ILE A 18 15.33 -9.83 10.39
C ILE A 18 14.36 -8.64 10.24
N ALA A 19 13.27 -8.60 11.02
CA ALA A 19 12.35 -7.46 11.00
C ALA A 19 13.03 -6.16 11.48
N ALA A 20 13.88 -6.21 12.50
CA ALA A 20 14.64 -5.06 12.98
C ALA A 20 15.66 -4.57 11.93
N GLN A 21 16.33 -5.50 11.23
CA GLN A 21 17.21 -5.18 10.10
C GLN A 21 16.44 -4.57 8.94
N ALA A 22 15.26 -5.09 8.62
CA ALA A 22 14.42 -4.53 7.56
C ALA A 22 13.96 -3.10 7.89
N ILE A 23 13.66 -2.80 9.16
CA ILE A 23 13.38 -1.43 9.59
C ILE A 23 14.62 -0.56 9.47
N SER A 24 15.82 -1.08 9.77
CA SER A 24 17.06 -0.35 9.52
C SER A 24 17.15 0.10 8.06
N GLU A 25 17.02 -0.82 7.10
CA GLU A 25 17.06 -0.50 5.67
C GLU A 25 15.99 0.54 5.27
N VAL A 26 14.79 0.45 5.84
CA VAL A 26 13.73 1.46 5.64
C VAL A 26 14.15 2.83 6.13
N MET A 27 14.76 2.92 7.31
CA MET A 27 15.26 4.20 7.84
C MET A 27 16.44 4.76 7.03
N ASP A 28 17.15 3.92 6.27
CA ASP A 28 18.19 4.34 5.32
C ASP A 28 17.63 4.75 3.94
N GLY A 29 16.30 4.68 3.75
CA GLY A 29 15.61 5.15 2.55
C GLY A 29 15.21 4.05 1.56
N ARG A 30 15.40 2.78 1.90
CA ARG A 30 15.01 1.65 1.06
C ARG A 30 13.54 1.27 1.27
N SER A 31 12.80 0.93 0.21
CA SER A 31 11.41 0.53 0.41
C SER A 31 11.31 -0.83 1.11
N LEU A 32 10.34 -1.00 2.02
CA LEU A 32 10.17 -2.28 2.72
C LEU A 32 9.81 -3.39 1.73
N THR A 33 9.16 -3.06 0.61
CA THR A 33 8.85 -4.04 -0.45
C THR A 33 10.13 -4.60 -1.08
N GLU A 34 11.10 -3.74 -1.41
CA GLU A 34 12.40 -4.18 -1.94
C GLU A 34 13.18 -5.04 -0.96
N VAL A 35 13.12 -4.70 0.34
CA VAL A 35 13.77 -5.51 1.39
C VAL A 35 13.10 -6.88 1.49
N LEU A 36 11.77 -6.94 1.51
CA LEU A 36 11.01 -8.19 1.61
C LEU A 36 11.13 -9.07 0.37
N ASP A 37 11.36 -8.48 -0.82
CA ASP A 37 11.57 -9.21 -2.06
C ASP A 37 12.93 -9.95 -2.10
N GLN A 38 13.85 -9.64 -1.20
CA GLN A 38 15.15 -10.33 -1.05
C GLN A 38 15.11 -11.50 -0.06
N LEU A 39 14.04 -11.63 0.73
CA LEU A 39 13.90 -12.69 1.71
C LEU A 39 13.46 -14.00 1.05
N ASP A 40 13.76 -15.11 1.72
CA ASP A 40 13.23 -16.40 1.30
C ASP A 40 11.70 -16.42 1.43
N ALA A 41 11.04 -17.18 0.55
CA ALA A 41 9.58 -17.23 0.48
C ALA A 41 8.90 -17.60 1.82
N HIS A 42 9.58 -18.40 2.65
CA HIS A 42 9.06 -18.84 3.95
C HIS A 42 9.26 -17.82 5.08
N GLU A 43 10.21 -16.90 4.94
CA GLU A 43 10.52 -15.85 5.93
C GLU A 43 9.59 -14.64 5.77
N ARG A 44 9.28 -14.31 4.51
CA ARG A 44 8.56 -13.10 4.12
C ARG A 44 7.27 -12.86 4.91
N PRO A 45 6.36 -13.82 5.13
CA PRO A 45 5.07 -13.53 5.79
C PRO A 45 5.21 -13.03 7.23
N ILE A 46 6.06 -13.67 8.04
CA ILE A 46 6.23 -13.29 9.44
C ILE A 46 7.03 -11.99 9.56
N VAL A 47 8.12 -11.85 8.78
CA VAL A 47 8.93 -10.63 8.79
C VAL A 47 8.10 -9.43 8.34
N GLN A 48 7.32 -9.57 7.26
CA GLN A 48 6.41 -8.52 6.79
C GLN A 48 5.41 -8.13 7.90
N SER A 49 4.80 -9.11 8.58
CA SER A 49 3.86 -8.81 9.66
C SER A 49 4.53 -8.04 10.80
N LEU A 50 5.72 -8.45 11.23
CA LEU A 50 6.45 -7.79 12.32
C LEU A 50 6.91 -6.38 11.95
N SER A 51 7.53 -6.21 10.78
CA SER A 51 7.99 -4.90 10.30
C SER A 51 6.82 -3.93 10.10
N PHE A 52 5.69 -4.40 9.55
CA PHE A 52 4.50 -3.56 9.37
C PHE A 52 3.93 -3.10 10.71
N ASP A 53 3.84 -4.01 11.69
CA ASP A 53 3.33 -3.68 13.01
C ASP A 53 4.27 -2.76 13.78
N ALA A 54 5.58 -2.91 13.63
CA ALA A 54 6.59 -2.02 14.20
C ALA A 54 6.50 -0.61 13.61
N LEU A 55 6.42 -0.47 12.28
CA LEU A 55 6.29 0.84 11.62
C LEU A 55 4.99 1.56 12.00
N ARG A 56 3.86 0.84 12.06
CA ARG A 56 2.57 1.40 12.51
C ARG A 56 2.58 1.86 13.97
N LYS A 57 3.45 1.28 14.79
CA LYS A 57 3.55 1.56 16.22
C LYS A 57 4.84 2.29 16.58
N TRP A 58 5.54 2.81 15.58
CA TRP A 58 6.89 3.35 15.72
C TRP A 58 6.99 4.40 16.81
N VAL A 59 6.18 5.46 16.70
CA VAL A 59 6.22 6.58 17.65
C VAL A 59 5.85 6.15 19.06
N ARG A 60 4.84 5.29 19.22
CA ARG A 60 4.47 4.77 20.54
C ARG A 60 5.58 3.93 21.14
N SER A 61 6.23 3.10 20.33
CA SER A 61 7.37 2.28 20.77
C SER A 61 8.52 3.17 21.25
N HIS A 62 8.80 4.25 20.53
CA HIS A 62 9.86 5.20 20.87
C HIS A 62 9.55 6.04 22.13
N GLU A 63 8.30 6.41 22.36
CA GLU A 63 7.89 7.03 23.63
C GLU A 63 8.19 6.13 24.82
N LEU A 64 7.86 4.83 24.69
CA LEU A 64 8.10 3.83 25.72
C LEU A 64 9.60 3.54 25.90
N ILE A 65 10.36 3.47 24.81
CA ILE A 65 11.83 3.35 24.86
C ILE A 65 12.41 4.55 25.60
N LYS A 66 12.02 5.78 25.25
CA LYS A 66 12.49 7.01 25.91
C LYS A 66 12.10 7.06 27.40
N GLN A 67 10.94 6.52 27.76
CA GLN A 67 10.47 6.47 29.14
C GLN A 67 11.26 5.48 30.00
N PHE A 68 11.65 4.33 29.45
CA PHE A 68 12.21 3.22 30.24
C PHE A 68 13.71 2.97 30.05
N ALA A 69 14.31 3.46 28.96
CA ALA A 69 15.74 3.39 28.71
C ALA A 69 16.45 4.62 29.33
N PRO A 70 17.56 4.44 30.07
CA PRO A 70 18.26 5.54 30.73
C PRO A 70 18.97 6.48 29.76
N LYS A 71 19.31 5.99 28.56
CA LYS A 71 19.92 6.72 27.45
C LYS A 71 19.31 6.21 26.15
N THR A 72 19.34 7.03 25.10
CA THR A 72 18.93 6.62 23.76
C THR A 72 19.74 5.39 23.33
N PRO A 73 19.10 4.24 23.05
CA PRO A 73 19.81 3.06 22.61
C PRO A 73 20.47 3.28 21.24
N PRO A 74 21.57 2.58 20.92
CA PRO A 74 22.09 2.53 19.56
C PRO A 74 21.04 2.00 18.58
N ARG A 75 21.15 2.42 17.32
CA ARG A 75 20.15 2.21 16.27
C ARG A 75 19.64 0.77 16.19
N GLU A 76 20.53 -0.22 16.12
CA GLU A 76 20.13 -1.62 15.99
C GLU A 76 19.36 -2.14 17.22
N VAL A 77 19.73 -1.68 18.42
CA VAL A 77 19.04 -2.03 19.67
C VAL A 77 17.66 -1.36 19.73
N ASP A 78 17.58 -0.09 19.31
CA ASP A 78 16.34 0.68 19.25
C ASP A 78 15.32 0.07 18.28
N HIS A 79 15.76 -0.38 17.10
CA HIS A 79 14.91 -1.03 16.12
C HIS A 79 14.40 -2.39 16.63
N LEU A 80 15.27 -3.18 17.28
CA LEU A 80 14.88 -4.45 17.91
C LEU A 80 13.86 -4.23 19.04
N LEU A 81 14.09 -3.23 19.90
CA LEU A 81 13.14 -2.83 20.93
C LEU A 81 11.80 -2.41 20.32
N SER A 82 11.82 -1.67 19.22
CA SER A 82 10.60 -1.24 18.52
C SER A 82 9.79 -2.42 17.98
N VAL A 83 10.44 -3.43 17.41
CA VAL A 83 9.76 -4.68 17.00
C VAL A 83 9.19 -5.42 18.22
N GLY A 84 9.98 -5.56 19.29
CA GLY A 84 9.53 -6.23 20.52
C GLY A 84 8.35 -5.53 21.20
N ILE A 85 8.38 -4.19 21.26
CA ILE A 85 7.30 -3.40 21.85
C ILE A 85 6.02 -3.49 21.01
N ALA A 86 6.15 -3.48 19.68
CA ALA A 86 5.02 -3.58 18.78
C ALA A 86 4.22 -4.90 18.93
N LEU A 87 4.87 -5.97 19.40
CA LEU A 87 4.23 -7.24 19.73
C LEU A 87 3.33 -7.15 20.98
N PHE A 88 3.70 -6.36 22.00
CA PHE A 88 2.83 -6.15 23.18
C PHE A 88 1.59 -5.33 22.86
N LEU A 89 1.73 -4.39 21.92
CA LEU A 89 0.70 -3.42 21.54
C LEU A 89 -0.29 -3.98 20.51
N GLN A 90 -0.33 -5.29 20.27
CA GLN A 90 -1.30 -5.89 19.37
C GLN A 90 -2.72 -5.78 19.97
N ASN A 91 -3.59 -5.06 19.27
CA ASN A 91 -5.02 -5.05 19.59
C ASN A 91 -5.63 -6.38 19.14
N GLU A 92 -6.49 -6.97 19.97
CA GLU A 92 -7.08 -8.33 19.92
C GLU A 92 -7.76 -8.77 18.61
N ALA A 93 -7.74 -7.97 17.53
CA ALA A 93 -8.32 -8.34 16.24
C ALA A 93 -7.34 -9.15 15.37
N GLY A 94 -7.29 -10.47 15.58
CA GLY A 94 -6.93 -11.45 14.55
C GLY A 94 -5.45 -11.81 14.38
N GLY A 95 -4.58 -11.52 15.36
CA GLY A 95 -3.18 -11.96 15.37
C GLY A 95 -2.92 -13.11 16.36
N LYS A 96 -1.89 -13.93 16.12
CA LYS A 96 -1.32 -14.81 17.16
C LYS A 96 -0.73 -13.92 18.26
N SER A 97 -1.45 -13.79 19.37
CA SER A 97 -0.95 -13.11 20.56
C SER A 97 0.05 -14.01 21.26
N TYR A 98 1.26 -13.51 21.49
CA TYR A 98 2.29 -14.21 22.25
C TYR A 98 2.17 -13.83 23.73
N PRO A 99 2.33 -14.78 24.67
CA PRO A 99 2.45 -14.43 26.07
C PRO A 99 3.59 -13.44 26.29
N ALA A 100 3.41 -12.50 27.21
CA ALA A 100 4.39 -11.44 27.44
C ALA A 100 5.81 -11.96 27.72
N TYR A 101 5.93 -12.99 28.55
CA TYR A 101 7.20 -13.62 28.86
C TYR A 101 7.87 -14.21 27.61
N THR A 102 7.10 -14.74 26.66
CA THR A 102 7.60 -15.28 25.38
C THR A 102 8.14 -14.15 24.51
N ILE A 103 7.47 -13.00 24.44
CA ILE A 103 7.96 -11.83 23.69
C ILE A 103 9.30 -11.37 24.25
N VAL A 104 9.41 -11.23 25.58
CA VAL A 104 10.66 -10.83 26.24
C VAL A 104 11.78 -11.83 25.95
N ASP A 105 11.53 -13.12 26.19
CA ASP A 105 12.50 -14.19 25.99
C ASP A 105 13.03 -14.21 24.54
N GLN A 106 12.11 -14.19 23.56
CA GLN A 106 12.48 -14.26 22.14
C GLN A 106 13.20 -12.99 21.66
N ALA A 107 12.84 -11.80 22.17
CA ALA A 107 13.55 -10.57 21.85
C ALA A 107 14.95 -10.52 22.48
N VAL A 108 15.13 -11.05 23.70
CA VAL A 108 16.46 -11.16 24.35
C VAL A 108 17.33 -12.19 23.62
N LYS A 109 16.73 -13.30 23.17
CA LYS A 109 17.39 -14.29 22.32
C LYS A 109 17.84 -13.65 20.99
N ALA A 110 16.93 -12.98 20.28
CA ALA A 110 17.21 -12.24 19.05
C ALA A 110 18.37 -11.24 19.22
N CYS A 111 18.30 -10.44 20.30
CA CYS A 111 19.35 -9.49 20.66
C CYS A 111 20.71 -10.18 20.84
N GLY A 112 20.71 -11.41 21.36
CA GLY A 112 21.89 -12.20 21.61
C GLY A 112 22.51 -12.94 20.45
N GLU A 113 21.75 -13.12 19.38
CA GLU A 113 22.16 -13.84 18.17
C GLU A 113 22.70 -12.89 17.09
N TYR A 114 22.72 -11.58 17.37
CA TYR A 114 23.22 -10.55 16.46
C TYR A 114 24.35 -9.72 17.10
N ASP A 115 25.53 -9.75 16.48
CA ASP A 115 26.76 -9.14 16.99
C ASP A 115 26.60 -7.66 17.34
N LYS A 116 25.84 -6.90 16.55
CA LYS A 116 25.61 -5.47 16.80
C LYS A 116 24.70 -5.17 17.99
N THR A 117 24.01 -6.16 18.54
CA THR A 117 23.07 -5.97 19.66
C THR A 117 23.39 -6.82 20.87
N MET A 118 24.26 -7.83 20.78
CA MET A 118 24.47 -8.84 21.83
C MET A 118 24.87 -8.27 23.20
N TYR A 119 25.55 -7.12 23.22
CA TYR A 119 25.94 -6.42 24.45
C TYR A 119 24.74 -5.83 25.21
N ALA A 120 23.58 -5.67 24.56
CA ALA A 120 22.42 -4.97 25.09
C ALA A 120 21.34 -5.90 25.68
N LYS A 121 21.59 -7.21 25.83
CA LYS A 121 20.62 -8.18 26.38
C LYS A 121 19.94 -7.72 27.66
N GLY A 122 20.74 -7.21 28.61
CA GLY A 122 20.24 -6.71 29.89
C GLY A 122 19.30 -5.51 29.74
N LEU A 123 19.64 -4.58 28.85
CA LEU A 123 18.80 -3.42 28.53
C LEU A 123 17.49 -3.85 27.86
N VAL A 124 17.57 -4.71 26.85
CA VAL A 124 16.40 -5.23 26.12
C VAL A 124 15.43 -5.93 27.09
N ASN A 125 15.94 -6.83 27.93
CA ASN A 125 15.14 -7.50 28.95
C ASN A 125 14.48 -6.51 29.91
N ALA A 126 15.25 -5.54 30.44
CA ALA A 126 14.74 -4.58 31.41
C ALA A 126 13.66 -3.66 30.83
N VAL A 127 13.85 -3.15 29.60
CA VAL A 127 12.89 -2.28 28.93
C VAL A 127 11.61 -3.04 28.59
N LEU A 128 11.72 -4.20 27.94
CA LEU A 128 10.52 -4.96 27.52
C LEU A 128 9.71 -5.47 28.71
N ARG A 129 10.33 -5.84 29.83
CA ARG A 129 9.60 -6.18 31.08
C ARG A 129 8.80 -5.01 31.63
N LYS A 130 9.38 -3.79 31.66
CA LYS A 130 8.66 -2.58 32.11
C LYS A 130 7.51 -2.24 31.17
N VAL A 131 7.72 -2.35 29.86
CA VAL A 131 6.66 -2.14 28.86
C VAL A 131 5.55 -3.16 29.03
N SER A 132 5.89 -4.44 29.21
CA SER A 132 4.90 -5.51 29.43
C SER A 132 4.01 -5.21 30.63
N LEU A 133 4.58 -4.79 31.77
CA LEU A 133 3.80 -4.45 32.97
C LEU A 133 2.88 -3.24 32.74
N MET A 134 3.32 -2.28 31.92
CA MET A 134 2.51 -1.10 31.60
C MET A 134 1.34 -1.41 30.67
N VAL A 135 1.56 -2.27 29.66
CA VAL A 135 0.56 -2.61 28.64
C VAL A 135 -0.41 -3.69 29.13
N GLN A 136 0.08 -4.62 29.95
CA GLN A 136 -0.67 -5.71 30.55
C GLN A 136 -0.51 -5.66 32.08
N PRO A 137 -1.14 -4.67 32.76
CA PRO A 137 -1.03 -4.58 34.20
C PRO A 137 -1.73 -5.77 34.88
N PRO A 138 -1.31 -6.15 36.10
CA PRO A 138 -1.95 -7.21 36.88
C PRO A 138 -3.46 -6.99 37.05
N GLU A 139 -4.20 -8.08 37.27
CA GLU A 139 -5.64 -8.02 37.51
C GLU A 139 -5.98 -7.05 38.67
N GLY A 140 -6.87 -6.09 38.40
CA GLY A 140 -7.30 -5.07 39.37
C GLY A 140 -6.63 -3.70 39.21
N GLU A 141 -5.57 -3.59 38.43
CA GLU A 141 -4.93 -2.30 38.13
C GLU A 141 -5.57 -1.62 36.89
N LYS A 142 -5.53 -0.28 36.86
CA LYS A 142 -6.03 0.49 35.72
C LYS A 142 -5.23 0.13 34.47
N ARG A 143 -5.87 -0.55 33.52
CA ARG A 143 -5.38 -0.62 32.14
C ARG A 143 -5.28 0.80 31.62
N TYR A 144 -4.07 1.25 31.27
CA TYR A 144 -3.93 2.47 30.49
C TYR A 144 -4.74 2.29 29.22
N THR A 145 -5.71 3.18 28.99
CA THR A 145 -6.41 3.23 27.71
C THR A 145 -5.35 3.34 26.62
N PRO A 146 -5.41 2.54 25.54
CA PRO A 146 -4.57 2.77 24.38
C PRO A 146 -4.66 4.26 24.05
N ASP A 147 -3.52 4.92 23.89
CA ASP A 147 -3.51 6.33 23.46
C ASP A 147 -4.42 6.41 22.25
N PRO A 148 -5.46 7.27 22.27
CA PRO A 148 -6.40 7.31 21.18
C PRO A 148 -5.65 7.49 19.87
N ILE A 149 -4.56 8.25 19.76
CA ILE A 149 -3.95 8.47 18.44
C ILE A 149 -2.65 7.66 18.34
N PRO A 150 -2.57 6.58 17.53
CA PRO A 150 -1.28 6.04 17.14
C PRO A 150 -0.55 7.15 16.38
N MET A 151 0.43 7.80 17.01
CA MET A 151 1.16 8.94 16.43
C MET A 151 2.16 8.51 15.36
N TYR A 152 1.86 7.52 14.51
CA TYR A 152 2.84 6.79 13.69
C TYR A 152 3.60 7.62 12.63
N GLY A 153 3.05 8.75 12.16
CA GLY A 153 3.72 9.58 11.13
C GLY A 153 4.67 10.63 11.73
N PRO A 154 5.76 11.02 11.04
CA PRO A 154 6.62 12.13 11.45
C PRO A 154 5.88 13.45 11.65
N ALA A 155 6.49 14.39 12.39
CA ALA A 155 5.85 15.65 12.76
C ALA A 155 5.34 16.46 11.54
N TRP A 156 6.12 16.51 10.45
CA TRP A 156 5.75 17.20 9.22
C TRP A 156 4.51 16.57 8.55
N TRP A 157 4.42 15.24 8.52
CA TRP A 157 3.31 14.50 7.95
C TRP A 157 2.01 14.81 8.68
N ARG A 158 2.06 14.77 10.02
CA ARG A 158 0.91 15.10 10.88
C ARG A 158 0.51 16.57 10.74
N ALA A 159 1.48 17.48 10.66
CA ALA A 159 1.23 18.90 10.47
C ALA A 159 0.52 19.16 9.14
N ASN A 160 0.94 18.52 8.04
CA ASN A 160 0.29 18.64 6.74
C ASN A 160 -1.17 18.14 6.78
N ILE A 161 -1.41 16.92 7.28
CA ILE A 161 -2.78 16.39 7.37
C ILE A 161 -3.65 17.26 8.28
N LYS A 162 -3.13 17.71 9.43
CA LYS A 162 -3.87 18.57 10.36
C LYS A 162 -4.23 19.92 9.73
N ARG A 163 -3.32 20.51 8.96
CA ARG A 163 -3.55 21.77 8.22
C ARG A 163 -4.67 21.61 7.19
N ASN A 164 -4.65 20.53 6.42
CA ASN A 164 -5.55 20.32 5.29
C ASN A 164 -6.88 19.64 5.64
N TYR A 165 -6.92 18.86 6.73
CA TYR A 165 -8.08 18.09 7.19
C TYR A 165 -8.37 18.31 8.68
N SER A 166 -8.49 19.57 9.09
CA SER A 166 -8.57 19.98 10.52
C SER A 166 -9.60 19.23 11.37
N LYS A 167 -10.72 18.79 10.78
CA LYS A 167 -11.78 18.01 11.46
C LYS A 167 -11.59 16.49 11.40
N GLN A 168 -10.81 15.98 10.45
CA GLN A 168 -10.73 14.55 10.13
C GLN A 168 -9.32 13.96 10.27
N TRP A 169 -8.30 14.79 10.52
CA TRP A 169 -6.90 14.37 10.52
C TRP A 169 -6.64 13.19 11.45
N GLN A 170 -7.24 13.14 12.64
CA GLN A 170 -7.12 12.00 13.55
C GLN A 170 -7.66 10.72 12.90
N SER A 171 -8.89 10.75 12.35
CA SER A 171 -9.51 9.62 11.66
C SER A 171 -8.65 9.11 10.50
N ILE A 172 -8.06 10.01 9.72
CA ILE A 172 -7.14 9.66 8.63
C ILE A 172 -5.94 8.89 9.20
N LEU A 173 -5.31 9.43 10.26
CA LEU A 173 -4.19 8.76 10.92
C LEU A 173 -4.59 7.37 11.44
N PHE A 174 -5.74 7.26 12.10
CA PHE A 174 -6.28 5.99 12.57
C PHE A 174 -6.42 4.95 11.46
N GLN A 175 -6.96 5.34 10.30
CA GLN A 175 -7.16 4.42 9.19
C GLN A 175 -5.83 4.00 8.56
N GLN A 176 -4.88 4.93 8.43
CA GLN A 176 -3.52 4.64 7.97
C GLN A 176 -2.76 3.69 8.91
N ALA A 177 -3.05 3.71 10.21
CA ALA A 177 -2.43 2.81 11.19
C ALA A 177 -3.04 1.38 11.21
N LYS A 178 -4.16 1.15 10.52
CA LYS A 178 -4.81 -0.18 10.49
C LYS A 178 -4.15 -1.10 9.48
N ARG A 179 -4.39 -2.40 9.66
CA ARG A 179 -4.15 -3.39 8.59
C ARG A 179 -5.15 -3.13 7.47
N ALA A 180 -4.65 -2.95 6.25
CA ALA A 180 -5.49 -2.74 5.08
C ALA A 180 -6.21 -4.04 4.70
N PRO A 181 -7.52 -4.01 4.40
CA PRO A 181 -8.23 -5.18 3.92
C PRO A 181 -7.76 -5.58 2.52
N LEU A 182 -7.94 -6.84 2.14
CA LEU A 182 -7.72 -7.30 0.77
C LEU A 182 -8.99 -7.02 -0.04
N ILE A 183 -8.87 -6.32 -1.16
CA ILE A 183 -10.02 -5.96 -2.00
C ILE A 183 -9.85 -6.61 -3.36
N LEU A 184 -10.92 -7.27 -3.79
CA LEU A 184 -11.01 -7.99 -5.04
C LEU A 184 -11.86 -7.21 -6.04
N ARG A 185 -11.48 -7.33 -7.32
CA ARG A 185 -12.26 -6.92 -8.49
C ARG A 185 -12.65 -8.16 -9.27
N VAL A 186 -13.93 -8.53 -9.21
CA VAL A 186 -14.50 -9.67 -9.93
C VAL A 186 -14.65 -9.33 -11.42
N TYR A 187 -14.34 -10.28 -12.30
CA TYR A 187 -14.57 -10.11 -13.72
C TYR A 187 -16.01 -10.48 -14.09
N GLN A 188 -16.81 -9.46 -14.38
CA GLN A 188 -18.26 -9.60 -14.53
C GLN A 188 -18.72 -10.40 -15.75
N LYS A 189 -17.85 -10.59 -16.76
CA LYS A 189 -18.17 -11.48 -17.89
C LYS A 189 -18.08 -12.97 -17.53
N GLN A 190 -17.42 -13.32 -16.41
CA GLN A 190 -17.38 -14.70 -15.91
C GLN A 190 -18.36 -14.92 -14.75
N TYR A 191 -18.41 -13.98 -13.80
CA TYR A 191 -19.23 -14.11 -12.60
C TYR A 191 -19.85 -12.77 -12.20
N ALA A 192 -21.13 -12.77 -11.84
CA ALA A 192 -21.69 -11.70 -11.02
C ALA A 192 -21.00 -11.68 -9.64
N ARG A 193 -20.97 -10.52 -8.97
CA ARG A 193 -20.30 -10.40 -7.66
C ARG A 193 -20.89 -11.35 -6.63
N GLU A 194 -22.20 -11.52 -6.63
CA GLU A 194 -22.94 -12.37 -5.70
C GLU A 194 -22.60 -13.86 -5.94
N GLN A 195 -22.46 -14.26 -7.20
CA GLN A 195 -22.01 -15.61 -7.57
C GLN A 195 -20.57 -15.87 -7.12
N TYR A 196 -19.67 -14.91 -7.35
CA TYR A 196 -18.29 -15.04 -6.92
C TYR A 196 -18.15 -15.00 -5.40
N GLN A 197 -19.02 -14.25 -4.71
CA GLN A 197 -19.08 -14.24 -3.25
C GLN A 197 -19.47 -15.61 -2.68
N ALA A 198 -20.43 -16.30 -3.31
CA ALA A 198 -20.77 -17.68 -2.94
C ALA A 198 -19.56 -18.62 -3.14
N LEU A 199 -18.84 -18.48 -4.26
CA LEU A 199 -17.64 -19.27 -4.54
C LEU A 199 -16.54 -19.06 -3.49
N LEU A 200 -16.34 -17.82 -3.01
CA LEU A 200 -15.43 -17.53 -1.90
C LEU A 200 -15.90 -18.22 -0.61
N ALA A 201 -17.19 -18.17 -0.30
CA ALA A 201 -17.74 -18.77 0.91
C ALA A 201 -17.58 -20.31 0.91
N GLU A 202 -17.78 -20.96 -0.24
CA GLU A 202 -17.51 -22.40 -0.43
C GLU A 202 -16.04 -22.75 -0.20
N ALA A 203 -15.12 -21.85 -0.56
CA ALA A 203 -13.69 -21.99 -0.28
C ALA A 203 -13.30 -21.59 1.17
N GLY A 204 -14.26 -21.28 2.04
CA GLY A 204 -14.01 -20.87 3.42
C GLY A 204 -13.51 -19.42 3.57
N ILE A 205 -13.62 -18.60 2.51
CA ILE A 205 -13.12 -17.22 2.48
C ILE A 205 -14.29 -16.24 2.69
N SER A 206 -14.30 -15.55 3.82
CA SER A 206 -15.32 -14.54 4.13
C SER A 206 -15.13 -13.28 3.28
N SER A 207 -16.22 -12.74 2.73
CA SER A 207 -16.20 -11.49 1.96
C SER A 207 -17.44 -10.63 2.17
N LYS A 208 -17.30 -9.32 1.96
CA LYS A 208 -18.37 -8.32 2.02
C LYS A 208 -18.42 -7.52 0.72
N PRO A 209 -19.60 -7.26 0.13
CA PRO A 209 -19.69 -6.46 -1.07
C PRO A 209 -19.35 -4.99 -0.79
N ILE A 210 -18.68 -4.34 -1.73
CA ILE A 210 -18.54 -2.88 -1.76
C ILE A 210 -19.47 -2.36 -2.87
N ALA A 211 -20.66 -1.88 -2.49
CA ALA A 211 -21.67 -1.41 -3.42
C ALA A 211 -21.36 -0.05 -4.03
N GLU A 212 -20.67 0.82 -3.30
CA GLU A 212 -20.40 2.20 -3.70
C GLU A 212 -19.11 2.70 -3.05
N VAL A 213 -18.38 3.57 -3.76
CA VAL A 213 -17.30 4.38 -3.18
C VAL A 213 -17.42 5.80 -3.74
N ALA A 214 -17.43 6.79 -2.85
CA ALA A 214 -17.53 8.20 -3.20
C ALA A 214 -18.72 8.52 -4.14
N GLY A 215 -19.90 7.95 -3.90
CA GLY A 215 -21.08 8.16 -4.75
C GLY A 215 -21.11 7.33 -6.04
N VAL A 216 -20.04 6.61 -6.37
CA VAL A 216 -19.94 5.81 -7.60
C VAL A 216 -20.28 4.35 -7.32
N ARG A 217 -21.39 3.88 -7.88
CA ARG A 217 -21.89 2.49 -7.72
C ARG A 217 -21.05 1.48 -8.46
N ARG A 218 -20.91 0.28 -7.88
CA ARG A 218 -20.07 -0.81 -8.39
C ARG A 218 -20.67 -2.17 -8.08
N SER A 219 -20.62 -3.05 -9.07
CA SER A 219 -21.19 -4.40 -9.01
C SER A 219 -20.15 -5.51 -9.05
N PHE A 220 -18.86 -5.20 -8.84
CA PHE A 220 -17.74 -6.16 -8.95
C PHE A 220 -16.75 -6.16 -7.78
N ALA A 221 -16.90 -5.24 -6.81
CA ALA A 221 -15.94 -5.07 -5.73
C ALA A 221 -16.31 -5.90 -4.49
N LEU A 222 -15.35 -6.68 -3.97
CA LEU A 222 -15.48 -7.47 -2.74
C LEU A 222 -14.34 -7.14 -1.77
N LEU A 223 -14.69 -6.90 -0.51
CA LEU A 223 -13.76 -6.77 0.60
C LEU A 223 -13.61 -8.12 1.31
N LEU A 224 -12.38 -8.55 1.51
CA LEU A 224 -12.02 -9.67 2.37
C LEU A 224 -11.60 -9.11 3.74
N PRO A 225 -12.37 -9.36 4.83
CA PRO A 225 -12.00 -8.89 6.16
C PRO A 225 -10.67 -9.47 6.63
N GLU A 226 -10.40 -10.71 6.27
CA GLU A 226 -9.13 -11.41 6.51
C GLU A 226 -8.39 -11.57 5.18
N ALA A 227 -7.14 -11.10 5.14
CA ALA A 227 -6.33 -11.22 3.95
C ALA A 227 -5.87 -12.68 3.77
N VAL A 228 -6.04 -13.20 2.56
CA VAL A 228 -5.53 -14.49 2.12
C VAL A 228 -4.38 -14.28 1.13
N PRO A 229 -3.49 -15.26 0.94
CA PRO A 229 -2.55 -15.26 -0.18
C PRO A 229 -3.25 -14.96 -1.50
N VAL A 230 -2.61 -14.16 -2.36
CA VAL A 230 -3.24 -13.66 -3.60
C VAL A 230 -3.61 -14.76 -4.59
N SER A 231 -2.98 -15.93 -4.48
CA SER A 231 -3.25 -17.14 -5.27
C SER A 231 -4.51 -17.89 -4.86
N ASP A 232 -5.00 -17.67 -3.64
CA ASP A 232 -6.02 -18.51 -3.01
C ASP A 232 -7.45 -18.20 -3.46
N PRO A 233 -7.84 -16.94 -3.78
CA PRO A 233 -9.15 -16.66 -4.36
C PRO A 233 -9.43 -17.53 -5.60
N PRO A 234 -10.54 -18.29 -5.62
CA PRO A 234 -10.85 -19.21 -6.71
C PRO A 234 -10.84 -18.55 -8.09
N GLY A 235 -10.12 -19.14 -9.04
CA GLY A 235 -10.03 -18.59 -10.40
C GLY A 235 -9.13 -17.37 -10.56
N PHE A 236 -8.25 -17.07 -9.59
CA PHE A 236 -7.24 -16.02 -9.72
C PHE A 236 -6.37 -16.18 -10.99
N TYR A 237 -5.93 -17.39 -11.30
CA TYR A 237 -5.14 -17.69 -12.52
C TYR A 237 -5.98 -17.88 -13.78
N SER A 238 -7.31 -17.98 -13.67
CA SER A 238 -8.25 -18.10 -14.79
C SER A 238 -8.95 -16.78 -15.14
N SER A 239 -8.40 -15.66 -14.65
CA SER A 239 -8.90 -14.28 -14.87
C SER A 239 -10.27 -13.96 -14.27
N ALA A 240 -10.78 -14.79 -13.36
CA ALA A 240 -12.06 -14.55 -12.68
C ALA A 240 -12.00 -13.33 -11.75
N VAL A 241 -10.81 -13.03 -11.21
CA VAL A 241 -10.62 -11.98 -10.22
C VAL A 241 -9.24 -11.32 -10.31
N SER A 242 -9.13 -10.11 -9.79
CA SER A 242 -7.87 -9.41 -9.55
C SER A 242 -7.87 -8.77 -8.16
N VAL A 243 -6.71 -8.72 -7.51
CA VAL A 243 -6.52 -7.90 -6.31
C VAL A 243 -6.34 -6.44 -6.75
N GLN A 244 -7.26 -5.57 -6.35
CA GLN A 244 -7.16 -4.14 -6.64
C GLN A 244 -7.96 -3.37 -5.60
N ASP A 245 -7.36 -2.32 -5.03
CA ASP A 245 -8.04 -1.46 -4.06
C ASP A 245 -9.31 -0.85 -4.65
N ALA A 246 -10.30 -0.69 -3.78
CA ALA A 246 -11.54 -0.02 -4.09
C ALA A 246 -11.31 1.34 -4.78
N GLY A 247 -10.53 2.26 -4.22
CA GLY A 247 -10.30 3.58 -4.85
C GLY A 247 -9.73 3.45 -6.27
N ALA A 248 -8.76 2.55 -6.46
CA ALA A 248 -8.13 2.32 -7.76
C ALA A 248 -9.10 1.73 -8.82
N GLN A 249 -10.15 1.02 -8.40
CA GLN A 249 -11.17 0.50 -9.30
C GLN A 249 -12.04 1.61 -9.92
N LEU A 250 -12.16 2.79 -9.27
CA LEU A 250 -12.95 3.91 -9.80
C LEU A 250 -12.40 4.43 -11.12
N ALA A 251 -11.09 4.42 -11.29
CA ALA A 251 -10.43 5.03 -12.44
C ALA A 251 -10.99 4.55 -13.79
N ALA A 252 -11.24 3.24 -13.93
CA ALA A 252 -11.76 2.69 -15.18
C ALA A 252 -13.25 2.98 -15.39
N VAL A 253 -14.03 3.02 -14.30
CA VAL A 253 -15.47 3.36 -14.33
C VAL A 253 -15.66 4.82 -14.73
N LEU A 254 -14.86 5.72 -14.14
CA LEU A 254 -14.91 7.16 -14.39
C LEU A 254 -14.40 7.51 -15.79
N LEU A 255 -13.31 6.89 -16.23
CA LEU A 255 -12.80 7.12 -17.58
C LEU A 255 -13.76 6.57 -18.64
N ASN A 256 -14.49 5.49 -18.33
CA ASN A 256 -15.54 4.89 -19.16
C ASN A 256 -15.11 4.65 -20.63
N PRO A 257 -14.10 3.78 -20.88
CA PRO A 257 -13.64 3.50 -22.24
C PRO A 257 -14.75 2.85 -23.07
N GLN A 258 -14.77 3.14 -24.37
CA GLN A 258 -15.68 2.57 -25.36
C GLN A 258 -14.93 1.68 -26.35
N ASP A 259 -15.66 0.78 -26.99
CA ASP A 259 -15.10 -0.10 -28.01
C ASP A 259 -14.54 0.71 -29.19
N GLY A 260 -13.36 0.33 -29.67
CA GLY A 260 -12.69 1.00 -30.79
C GLY A 260 -11.92 2.28 -30.45
N GLU A 261 -12.11 2.87 -29.25
CA GLU A 261 -11.36 4.06 -28.83
C GLU A 261 -9.88 3.76 -28.64
N LEU A 262 -9.04 4.78 -28.83
CA LEU A 262 -7.63 4.74 -28.49
C LEU A 262 -7.39 5.33 -27.09
N VAL A 263 -6.96 4.47 -26.16
CA VAL A 263 -6.79 4.78 -24.75
C VAL A 263 -5.31 4.71 -24.32
N LEU A 264 -4.87 5.71 -23.56
CA LEU A 264 -3.56 5.72 -22.90
C LEU A 264 -3.71 5.45 -21.41
N ASP A 265 -2.90 4.54 -20.88
CA ASP A 265 -2.56 4.48 -19.46
C ASP A 265 -1.11 4.95 -19.29
N ALA A 266 -0.92 6.20 -18.84
CA ALA A 266 0.35 6.92 -18.97
C ALA A 266 1.41 6.52 -17.92
N CYS A 267 1.02 5.82 -16.86
CA CYS A 267 1.89 5.38 -15.75
C CYS A 267 1.41 4.00 -15.28
N ALA A 268 1.43 3.05 -16.20
CA ALA A 268 0.57 1.87 -16.15
C ALA A 268 0.96 0.84 -15.08
N ALA A 269 2.23 0.74 -14.66
CA ALA A 269 2.64 -0.39 -13.81
C ALA A 269 2.00 -0.34 -12.41
N PRO A 270 1.51 -1.48 -11.88
CA PRO A 270 1.72 -2.86 -12.36
C PRO A 270 0.68 -3.37 -13.38
N GLY A 271 -0.18 -2.52 -13.95
CA GLY A 271 -1.12 -2.87 -15.02
C GLY A 271 -2.55 -3.15 -14.55
N GLY A 272 -2.86 -2.97 -13.27
CA GLY A 272 -4.19 -3.26 -12.73
C GLY A 272 -5.30 -2.38 -13.30
N LYS A 273 -5.01 -1.09 -13.55
CA LYS A 273 -5.95 -0.14 -14.16
C LYS A 273 -6.05 -0.35 -15.68
N THR A 274 -4.91 -0.53 -16.37
CA THR A 274 -4.86 -0.98 -17.76
C THR A 274 -5.77 -2.19 -18.01
N ALA A 275 -5.59 -3.24 -17.19
CA ALA A 275 -6.39 -4.46 -17.29
C ALA A 275 -7.86 -4.24 -16.92
N HIS A 276 -8.19 -3.22 -16.13
CA HIS A 276 -9.59 -2.88 -15.87
C HIS A 276 -10.23 -2.28 -17.12
N LEU A 277 -9.57 -1.29 -17.73
CA LEU A 277 -10.04 -0.62 -18.94
C LEU A 277 -10.30 -1.63 -20.07
N LEU A 278 -9.34 -2.53 -20.31
CA LEU A 278 -9.46 -3.61 -21.31
C LEU A 278 -10.54 -4.67 -20.99
N LYS A 279 -10.98 -4.77 -19.73
CA LYS A 279 -12.08 -5.67 -19.35
C LYS A 279 -13.45 -5.01 -19.52
N LEU A 280 -13.50 -3.66 -19.56
CA LEU A 280 -14.71 -2.88 -19.79
C LEU A 280 -15.02 -2.70 -21.28
N ALA A 281 -14.00 -2.53 -22.13
CA ALA A 281 -14.16 -2.28 -23.56
C ALA A 281 -13.09 -2.98 -24.42
N ASP A 282 -13.42 -3.31 -25.67
CA ASP A 282 -12.47 -3.70 -26.73
C ASP A 282 -11.85 -2.43 -27.36
N CYS A 283 -11.02 -1.75 -26.58
CA CYS A 283 -10.31 -0.53 -26.99
C CYS A 283 -8.88 -0.83 -27.44
N SER A 284 -8.31 0.09 -28.22
CA SER A 284 -6.86 0.09 -28.49
C SER A 284 -6.14 0.71 -27.31
N MET A 285 -5.15 0.01 -26.75
CA MET A 285 -4.52 0.41 -25.49
C MET A 285 -3.03 0.64 -25.67
N ARG A 286 -2.56 1.78 -25.16
CA ARG A 286 -1.12 2.06 -24.97
C ARG A 286 -0.87 2.15 -23.46
N ALA A 287 -0.13 1.19 -22.92
CA ALA A 287 0.26 1.15 -21.51
C ALA A 287 1.71 1.60 -21.40
N LEU A 288 1.94 2.79 -20.86
CA LEU A 288 3.26 3.42 -20.78
C LEU A 288 3.85 3.28 -19.38
N GLU A 289 5.13 2.92 -19.29
CA GLU A 289 5.89 2.94 -18.04
C GLU A 289 7.34 3.36 -18.31
N LEU A 290 7.92 4.15 -17.41
CA LEU A 290 9.29 4.63 -17.55
C LEU A 290 10.30 3.57 -17.08
N ASP A 291 9.95 2.91 -15.98
CA ASP A 291 10.78 1.94 -15.29
C ASP A 291 10.76 0.58 -16.01
N GLY A 292 11.95 0.15 -16.47
CA GLY A 292 12.12 -1.09 -17.22
C GLY A 292 11.80 -2.36 -16.41
N GLU A 293 12.04 -2.36 -15.11
CA GLU A 293 11.76 -3.52 -14.25
C GLU A 293 10.26 -3.63 -13.99
N ARG A 294 9.57 -2.50 -13.85
CA ARG A 294 8.12 -2.47 -13.60
C ARG A 294 7.29 -2.79 -14.84
N ILE A 295 7.84 -2.63 -16.06
CA ILE A 295 7.18 -3.04 -17.31
C ILE A 295 6.83 -4.53 -17.30
N GLY A 296 7.72 -5.39 -16.78
CA GLY A 296 7.47 -6.83 -16.70
C GLY A 296 6.21 -7.18 -15.89
N LYS A 297 5.89 -6.37 -14.87
CA LYS A 297 4.67 -6.54 -14.05
C LYS A 297 3.39 -6.27 -14.84
N ILE A 298 3.43 -5.34 -15.80
CA ILE A 298 2.30 -5.07 -16.71
C ILE A 298 2.07 -6.30 -17.59
N GLY A 299 3.12 -6.79 -18.25
CA GLY A 299 3.08 -7.99 -19.10
C GLY A 299 2.50 -9.19 -18.35
N GLY A 300 3.07 -9.52 -17.18
CA GLY A 300 2.58 -10.65 -16.38
C GLY A 300 1.11 -10.54 -15.96
N ASN A 301 0.60 -9.33 -15.70
CA ASN A 301 -0.81 -9.13 -15.42
C ASN A 301 -1.70 -9.28 -16.66
N LEU A 302 -1.26 -8.80 -17.81
CA LEU A 302 -1.97 -8.96 -19.08
C LEU A 302 -2.00 -10.43 -19.51
N ASP A 303 -0.89 -11.16 -19.36
CA ASP A 303 -0.78 -12.60 -19.61
C ASP A 303 -1.76 -13.40 -18.73
N ARG A 304 -1.69 -13.19 -17.40
CA ARG A 304 -2.60 -13.86 -16.45
C ARG A 304 -4.07 -13.61 -16.78
N LEU A 305 -4.39 -12.40 -17.21
CA LEU A 305 -5.76 -11.98 -17.52
C LEU A 305 -6.20 -12.26 -18.96
N ARG A 306 -5.31 -12.80 -19.79
CA ARG A 306 -5.50 -13.08 -21.22
C ARG A 306 -5.95 -11.84 -21.98
N LEU A 307 -5.23 -10.74 -21.80
CA LEU A 307 -5.54 -9.42 -22.35
C LEU A 307 -4.56 -8.95 -23.43
N HIS A 308 -3.64 -9.82 -23.87
CA HIS A 308 -2.81 -9.53 -25.03
C HIS A 308 -3.62 -9.59 -26.33
N SER A 309 -3.42 -8.59 -27.18
CA SER A 309 -3.91 -8.54 -28.55
C SER A 309 -3.02 -7.61 -29.37
N ASP A 310 -3.23 -7.58 -30.69
CA ASP A 310 -2.60 -6.65 -31.63
C ASP A 310 -2.91 -5.17 -31.31
N LYS A 311 -4.05 -4.92 -30.66
CA LYS A 311 -4.50 -3.59 -30.21
C LYS A 311 -3.86 -3.11 -28.90
N VAL A 312 -3.15 -3.98 -28.16
CA VAL A 312 -2.57 -3.65 -26.85
C VAL A 312 -1.06 -3.56 -26.95
N ARG A 313 -0.50 -2.38 -26.64
CA ARG A 313 0.94 -2.13 -26.66
C ARG A 313 1.43 -1.68 -25.29
N VAL A 314 2.43 -2.39 -24.77
CA VAL A 314 3.18 -1.96 -23.58
C VAL A 314 4.45 -1.24 -24.07
N LEU A 315 4.60 0.02 -23.67
CA LEU A 315 5.63 0.91 -24.16
C LEU A 315 6.53 1.37 -23.01
N ARG A 316 7.83 1.45 -23.26
CA ARG A 316 8.77 2.13 -22.36
C ARG A 316 8.88 3.59 -22.75
N GLY A 317 8.60 4.51 -21.83
CA GLY A 317 8.79 5.92 -22.11
C GLY A 317 8.44 6.84 -20.94
N ASP A 318 8.91 8.08 -21.05
CA ASP A 318 8.61 9.14 -20.09
C ASP A 318 7.30 9.84 -20.50
N ALA A 319 6.28 9.73 -19.65
CA ALA A 319 4.97 10.34 -19.86
C ALA A 319 5.02 11.89 -19.96
N SER A 320 6.09 12.53 -19.49
CA SER A 320 6.32 13.97 -19.64
C SER A 320 6.95 14.36 -20.99
N LYS A 321 7.28 13.38 -21.84
CA LYS A 321 7.93 13.57 -23.14
C LYS A 321 7.06 13.03 -24.27
N ALA A 322 7.32 13.49 -25.48
CA ALA A 322 6.64 13.05 -26.70
C ALA A 322 7.38 11.96 -27.48
N ALA A 323 8.61 11.59 -27.10
CA ALA A 323 9.48 10.74 -27.93
C ALA A 323 8.94 9.31 -28.18
N TRP A 324 8.07 8.80 -27.31
CA TRP A 324 7.42 7.49 -27.45
C TRP A 324 6.08 7.58 -28.20
N TRP A 325 5.57 8.79 -28.41
CA TRP A 325 4.25 9.04 -29.00
C TRP A 325 4.38 9.20 -30.52
N ASP A 326 3.48 8.55 -31.25
CA ASP A 326 3.43 8.54 -32.72
C ASP A 326 2.68 9.72 -33.34
N GLY A 327 2.26 10.69 -32.52
CA GLY A 327 1.46 11.84 -32.95
C GLY A 327 -0.04 11.58 -33.07
N THR A 328 -0.51 10.33 -32.90
CA THR A 328 -1.94 10.01 -32.96
C THR A 328 -2.62 10.41 -31.64
N PRO A 329 -3.59 11.34 -31.63
CA PRO A 329 -4.26 11.74 -30.41
C PRO A 329 -5.09 10.60 -29.79
N PHE A 330 -5.18 10.60 -28.47
CA PHE A 330 -5.96 9.63 -27.71
C PHE A 330 -7.39 10.13 -27.49
N ASP A 331 -8.37 9.25 -27.59
CA ASP A 331 -9.75 9.55 -27.19
C ASP A 331 -9.86 9.68 -25.67
N LYS A 332 -9.10 8.85 -24.93
CA LYS A 332 -9.08 8.85 -23.46
C LYS A 332 -7.68 8.65 -22.90
N ILE A 333 -7.36 9.38 -21.84
CA ILE A 333 -6.09 9.26 -21.13
C ILE A 333 -6.34 9.04 -19.64
N LEU A 334 -5.89 7.90 -19.12
CA LEU A 334 -5.69 7.69 -17.69
C LEU A 334 -4.28 8.13 -17.30
N LEU A 335 -4.22 9.04 -16.33
CA LEU A 335 -2.97 9.44 -15.70
C LEU A 335 -2.99 9.08 -14.21
N ASP A 336 -2.49 7.89 -13.89
CA ASP A 336 -2.18 7.47 -12.52
C ASP A 336 -0.83 8.04 -12.09
N ALA A 337 -0.83 9.32 -11.71
CA ALA A 337 0.40 10.08 -11.64
C ALA A 337 1.31 9.62 -10.48
N PRO A 338 2.65 9.64 -10.66
CA PRO A 338 3.56 9.41 -9.55
C PRO A 338 3.33 10.46 -8.46
N CYS A 339 3.10 10.01 -7.23
CA CYS A 339 2.73 10.88 -6.11
C CYS A 339 3.43 10.48 -4.81
N SER A 340 3.10 11.15 -3.71
CA SER A 340 3.65 10.84 -2.37
C SER A 340 3.21 9.48 -1.85
N VAL A 341 2.13 8.91 -2.42
CA VAL A 341 1.54 7.64 -2.04
C VAL A 341 0.92 7.69 -0.62
N SER A 342 0.64 8.91 -0.13
CA SER A 342 0.14 9.18 1.22
C SER A 342 -1.24 8.59 1.53
N GLY A 343 -2.01 8.19 0.52
CA GLY A 343 -3.33 7.57 0.68
C GLY A 343 -3.31 6.06 0.94
N ILE A 344 -2.18 5.37 0.76
CA ILE A 344 -2.10 3.90 0.92
C ILE A 344 -1.16 3.46 2.07
N VAL A 345 -0.91 4.33 3.03
CA VAL A 345 -0.04 4.04 4.20
C VAL A 345 -0.47 2.78 4.97
N ALA A 346 -1.76 2.46 5.01
CA ALA A 346 -2.24 1.21 5.64
C ALA A 346 -1.65 -0.06 4.98
N ARG A 347 -1.36 0.01 3.67
CA ARG A 347 -0.73 -1.04 2.87
C ARG A 347 0.80 -0.94 2.87
N HIS A 348 1.33 0.27 3.02
CA HIS A 348 2.76 0.59 2.98
C HIS A 348 3.12 1.51 4.17
N PRO A 349 3.28 0.96 5.38
CA PRO A 349 3.49 1.75 6.59
C PRO A 349 4.89 2.38 6.68
N ASP A 350 5.78 2.06 5.74
CA ASP A 350 7.10 2.67 5.54
C ASP A 350 7.04 4.06 4.91
N ILE A 351 6.01 4.36 4.12
CA ILE A 351 5.87 5.63 3.37
C ILE A 351 6.09 6.88 4.23
N PRO A 352 5.49 7.03 5.43
CA PRO A 352 5.68 8.22 6.24
C PRO A 352 7.15 8.48 6.62
N PHE A 353 7.97 7.42 6.69
CA PHE A 353 9.39 7.48 7.06
C PHE A 353 10.30 7.70 5.84
N LEU A 354 9.88 7.20 4.67
CA LEU A 354 10.62 7.33 3.41
C LEU A 354 10.40 8.68 2.71
N ARG A 355 9.35 9.42 3.10
CA ARG A 355 9.01 10.70 2.48
C ARG A 355 9.52 11.87 3.31
N ARG A 356 9.89 12.93 2.61
CA ARG A 356 10.20 14.25 3.17
C ARG A 356 9.26 15.27 2.55
N GLU A 357 9.04 16.37 3.26
CA GLU A 357 8.20 17.47 2.77
C GLU A 357 8.68 18.02 1.41
N ALA A 358 10.00 18.06 1.20
CA ALA A 358 10.61 18.48 -0.06
C ALA A 358 10.26 17.55 -1.24
N ASP A 359 10.06 16.25 -1.00
CA ASP A 359 9.75 15.28 -2.06
C ASP A 359 8.37 15.57 -2.67
N VAL A 360 7.41 16.06 -1.87
CA VAL A 360 6.06 16.41 -2.35
C VAL A 360 6.14 17.52 -3.40
N ARG A 361 7.02 18.51 -3.23
CA ARG A 361 7.21 19.60 -4.21
C ARG A 361 7.79 19.09 -5.52
N ALA A 362 8.82 18.25 -5.47
CA ALA A 362 9.41 17.65 -6.67
C ALA A 362 8.38 16.78 -7.42
N LEU A 363 7.55 16.02 -6.70
CA LEU A 363 6.46 15.24 -7.28
C LEU A 363 5.42 16.13 -7.96
N GLN A 364 5.05 17.26 -7.36
CA GLN A 364 4.14 18.21 -7.99
C GLN A 364 4.65 18.73 -9.34
N GLU A 365 5.94 19.06 -9.44
CA GLU A 365 6.53 19.54 -10.69
C GLU A 365 6.50 18.47 -11.78
N ARG A 366 6.85 17.23 -11.40
CA ARG A 366 6.75 16.08 -12.30
C ARG A 366 5.32 15.83 -12.77
N GLN A 367 4.34 15.89 -11.86
CA GLN A 367 2.92 15.74 -12.19
C GLN A 367 2.47 16.83 -13.17
N ARG A 368 2.92 18.08 -13.01
CA ARG A 368 2.61 19.18 -13.96
C ARG A 368 3.17 18.88 -15.35
N ALA A 369 4.41 18.43 -15.43
CA ALA A 369 5.05 18.10 -16.70
C ALA A 369 4.29 16.99 -17.44
N ILE A 370 3.89 15.94 -16.71
CA ILE A 370 3.12 14.83 -17.28
C ILE A 370 1.71 15.29 -17.69
N LEU A 371 1.00 16.04 -16.85
CA LEU A 371 -0.33 16.58 -17.19
C LEU A 371 -0.32 17.45 -18.44
N ASN A 372 0.67 18.35 -18.56
CA ASN A 372 0.81 19.20 -19.74
C ASN A 372 1.07 18.39 -21.01
N GLN A 373 1.87 17.32 -20.90
CA GLN A 373 2.13 16.46 -22.05
C GLN A 373 0.89 15.61 -22.40
N ALA A 374 0.21 15.04 -21.40
CA ALA A 374 -1.03 14.29 -21.58
C ALA A 374 -2.10 15.13 -22.29
N TRP A 375 -2.27 16.40 -21.89
CA TRP A 375 -3.23 17.30 -22.52
C TRP A 375 -2.97 17.51 -24.02
N LYS A 376 -1.71 17.65 -24.43
CA LYS A 376 -1.33 17.79 -25.86
C LYS A 376 -1.63 16.55 -26.70
N MET A 377 -1.63 15.38 -26.07
CA MET A 377 -1.91 14.11 -26.73
C MET A 377 -3.40 13.77 -26.73
N LEU A 378 -4.23 14.53 -26.01
CA LEU A 378 -5.67 14.30 -25.96
C LEU A 378 -6.35 14.88 -27.19
N LYS A 379 -7.26 14.11 -27.78
CA LYS A 379 -8.13 14.58 -28.85
C LYS A 379 -9.10 15.65 -28.34
N SER A 380 -9.50 16.57 -29.20
CA SER A 380 -10.60 17.51 -28.87
C SER A 380 -11.89 16.71 -28.58
N GLY A 381 -12.53 17.02 -27.45
CA GLY A 381 -13.69 16.26 -26.94
C GLY A 381 -13.33 14.95 -26.23
N GLY A 382 -12.05 14.60 -26.13
CA GLY A 382 -11.58 13.44 -25.36
C GLY A 382 -11.65 13.66 -23.84
N ALA A 383 -11.43 12.59 -23.07
CA ALA A 383 -11.43 12.63 -21.62
C ALA A 383 -10.05 12.33 -21.02
N LEU A 384 -9.58 13.19 -20.12
CA LEU A 384 -8.38 12.96 -19.31
C LEU A 384 -8.80 12.75 -17.86
N LEU A 385 -8.45 11.59 -17.30
CA LEU A 385 -8.64 11.30 -15.88
C LEU A 385 -7.30 11.34 -15.15
N TYR A 386 -7.12 12.36 -14.32
CA TYR A 386 -6.00 12.48 -13.40
C TYR A 386 -6.34 11.82 -12.07
N VAL A 387 -5.54 10.83 -11.65
CA VAL A 387 -5.69 10.16 -10.36
C VAL A 387 -4.35 10.11 -9.64
N THR A 388 -4.41 10.22 -8.31
CA THR A 388 -3.28 9.93 -7.43
C THR A 388 -3.74 9.04 -6.29
N CYS A 389 -2.81 8.33 -5.68
CA CYS A 389 -3.01 7.68 -4.38
C CYS A 389 -2.48 8.55 -3.23
N SER A 390 -2.62 9.88 -3.35
CA SER A 390 -2.22 10.85 -2.32
C SER A 390 -3.46 11.45 -1.65
N ILE A 391 -3.33 11.75 -0.36
CA ILE A 391 -4.28 12.59 0.38
C ILE A 391 -3.78 14.03 0.54
N PHE A 392 -2.58 14.37 0.06
CA PHE A 392 -2.06 15.72 0.13
C PHE A 392 -2.74 16.58 -0.94
N VAL A 393 -3.34 17.71 -0.52
CA VAL A 393 -4.11 18.61 -1.39
C VAL A 393 -3.25 19.15 -2.53
N GLU A 394 -1.97 19.30 -2.23
CA GLU A 394 -0.84 19.60 -3.11
C GLU A 394 -0.78 18.76 -4.39
N GLU A 395 -1.21 17.50 -4.31
CA GLU A 395 -1.16 16.50 -5.39
C GLU A 395 -2.56 16.09 -5.87
N GLY A 396 -3.60 16.81 -5.43
CA GLY A 396 -4.99 16.59 -5.80
C GLY A 396 -5.61 17.91 -6.24
N GLU A 397 -6.32 18.56 -5.32
CA GLU A 397 -7.10 19.77 -5.57
C GLU A 397 -6.25 20.94 -6.11
N ASP A 398 -5.08 21.19 -5.51
CA ASP A 398 -4.18 22.26 -5.97
C ASP A 398 -3.68 21.99 -7.41
N LYS A 399 -3.52 20.70 -7.75
CA LYS A 399 -3.12 20.30 -9.11
C LYS A 399 -4.24 20.55 -10.11
N ALA A 400 -5.47 20.18 -9.74
CA ALA A 400 -6.64 20.38 -10.57
C ALA A 400 -6.89 21.86 -10.85
N ASN A 401 -6.82 22.71 -9.80
CA ASN A 401 -6.96 24.17 -9.93
C ASN A 401 -5.88 24.77 -10.84
N TRP A 402 -4.62 24.43 -10.59
CA TRP A 402 -3.52 24.84 -11.46
C TRP A 402 -3.75 24.41 -12.92
N PHE A 403 -4.23 23.18 -13.16
CA PHE A 403 -4.45 22.69 -14.51
C PHE A 403 -5.54 23.48 -15.24
N THR A 404 -6.66 23.78 -14.58
CA THR A 404 -7.74 24.59 -15.15
C THR A 404 -7.33 26.02 -15.44
N GLU A 405 -6.45 26.61 -14.63
CA GLU A 405 -5.91 27.95 -14.88
C GLU A 405 -4.96 27.97 -16.09
N GLN A 406 -4.16 26.91 -16.27
CA GLN A 406 -3.19 26.83 -17.37
C GLN A 406 -3.81 26.41 -18.71
N HIS A 407 -4.95 25.71 -18.69
CA HIS A 407 -5.62 25.20 -19.89
C HIS A 407 -7.07 25.68 -19.95
N PRO A 408 -7.34 26.92 -20.42
CA PRO A 408 -8.69 27.48 -20.49
C PRO A 408 -9.66 26.69 -21.38
N ASN A 409 -9.14 25.82 -22.24
CA ASN A 409 -9.92 24.90 -23.08
C ASN A 409 -10.24 23.57 -22.38
N ALA A 410 -9.86 23.39 -21.11
CA ALA A 410 -10.22 22.24 -20.29
C ALA A 410 -11.51 22.54 -19.50
N VAL A 411 -12.47 21.63 -19.59
CA VAL A 411 -13.66 21.64 -18.73
C VAL A 411 -13.41 20.65 -17.61
N ARG A 412 -13.25 21.14 -16.38
CA ARG A 412 -13.13 20.30 -15.20
C ARG A 412 -14.52 19.80 -14.80
N LEU A 413 -14.63 18.49 -14.61
CA LEU A 413 -15.79 17.86 -13.99
C LEU A 413 -15.59 17.77 -12.47
N ASP A 414 -16.69 17.70 -11.73
CA ASP A 414 -16.65 17.59 -10.27
C ASP A 414 -16.01 16.26 -9.85
N ALA A 415 -15.28 16.24 -8.74
CA ALA A 415 -14.75 14.99 -8.21
C ALA A 415 -15.90 14.14 -7.60
N PRO A 416 -15.90 12.80 -7.78
CA PRO A 416 -14.83 11.98 -8.36
C PRO A 416 -14.88 11.82 -9.89
N GLY A 417 -15.84 12.42 -10.60
CA GLY A 417 -15.89 12.49 -12.06
C GLY A 417 -17.14 13.16 -12.57
#